data_AF-A0AAF1BLE7-F1
#
_entry.id   AF-A0AAF1BLE7-F1
#
_cell.length_a   1.000
_cell.length_b   1.000
_cell.length_c   1.000
_cell.angle_alpha   90.00
_cell.angle_beta   90.00
_cell.angle_gamma   90.00
#
_symmetry.space_group_name_H-M   'P 1'
#
loop_
_entity.id
_entity.type
_entity.pdbx_description
1 polymer ?
#
loop_
_entity_poly.entity_id
_entity_poly.type
_entity_poly.pdbx_seq_one_letter_code
_entity_poly.pdbx_strand_id
1 'polypeptide(L)'
;MPDRRYAPLGGGAKTPRTRLIALFGAVFIGTLVLLTHPPLGAPLVSPWSKASPDTVASRADAARDAFVAFARSFPQIDTSHPRVPEKEDEDAATTTTGTEARRAAPTKAVIARDVEDEDEDDEGQEGEGEEEDEDDEAAEEGSSSSILPPPRTRRLNTPRTRPVPDNYYVARLRDGRTEFDWSSTRRLFVFGDSFSSIGSNYRQRGVGSGHPGHLDGKIGLKWSDYLYSTFKDPRETGYWNFARDGATIDLQLVPPRLEESGALDNQVDEFQALFTPMPGPAAVDWDSATSLFVVLLGINDVREMARREFSPPALHRTSSALPRALMTRAGKLYRSGARHFLFFTLASLADAPKYSLASGIGHNVSSLLRTATAEYNRALDPALEAFEAEFPEANAMLFDWEGLQAIVGRMPEVFGLTDCSRFEMSVAGRPMDAGRQGLCYQDPSHPTWSIAHILAQSVNGFLHRHSRSFWLGDKTDTAWVAK
;
A
#
# COMPACT_ATOMS: atom_id res chain seq x y z
N MET A 1 -16.10 -47.82 26.46
CA MET A 1 -15.43 -48.63 27.51
C MET A 1 -14.99 -49.95 26.88
N PRO A 2 -13.93 -50.62 27.37
CA PRO A 2 -13.14 -50.35 28.59
C PRO A 2 -12.23 -49.12 28.41
N ASP A 3 -11.92 -48.27 29.39
CA ASP A 3 -11.69 -48.43 30.84
C ASP A 3 -10.36 -49.13 31.20
N ARG A 4 -9.27 -48.33 31.21
CA ARG A 4 -8.10 -48.56 32.08
C ARG A 4 -7.63 -47.24 32.67
N ARG A 5 -7.20 -47.32 33.93
CA ARG A 5 -7.06 -46.20 34.87
C ARG A 5 -5.64 -45.60 34.83
N TYR A 6 -5.55 -44.33 35.24
CA TYR A 6 -4.28 -43.66 35.52
C TYR A 6 -3.55 -44.26 36.74
N ALA A 7 -2.22 -44.20 36.70
CA ALA A 7 -1.37 -44.09 37.88
C ALA A 7 -0.28 -43.02 37.60
N PRO A 8 0.12 -42.19 38.56
CA PRO A 8 0.98 -41.04 38.32
C PRO A 8 2.47 -41.35 38.52
N LEU A 9 3.34 -40.63 37.80
CA LEU A 9 4.74 -40.44 38.17
C LEU A 9 5.03 -38.95 38.34
N GLY A 10 5.56 -38.60 39.51
CA GLY A 10 6.01 -37.25 39.84
C GLY A 10 7.53 -37.14 39.89
N GLY A 11 8.01 -35.90 40.00
CA GLY A 11 9.44 -35.56 39.97
C GLY A 11 9.92 -35.21 38.56
N GLY A 12 10.63 -34.10 38.33
CA GLY A 12 11.02 -33.05 39.28
C GLY A 12 12.18 -32.23 38.74
N ALA A 13 11.88 -31.09 38.12
CA ALA A 13 12.90 -30.13 37.68
C ALA A 13 12.35 -28.69 37.77
N LYS A 14 12.77 -27.92 38.78
CA LYS A 14 12.47 -26.49 38.87
C LYS A 14 13.55 -25.71 38.09
N THR A 15 13.18 -25.09 36.98
CA THR A 15 14.05 -24.15 36.26
C THR A 15 13.70 -22.68 36.59
N PRO A 16 14.69 -21.77 36.69
CA PRO A 16 14.46 -20.43 37.22
C PRO A 16 14.04 -19.43 36.13
N ARG A 17 12.74 -19.34 35.83
CA ARG A 17 12.20 -18.27 34.94
C ARG A 17 11.03 -17.44 35.49
N THR A 18 10.46 -17.79 36.64
CA THR A 18 9.26 -17.12 37.18
C THR A 18 9.52 -15.82 37.97
N ARG A 19 10.78 -15.36 38.09
CA ARG A 19 11.11 -14.12 38.83
C ARG A 19 11.26 -12.85 37.99
N LEU A 20 11.30 -12.94 36.66
CA LEU A 20 11.45 -11.75 35.81
C LEU A 20 10.11 -11.07 35.49
N ILE A 21 9.04 -11.85 35.27
CA ILE A 21 7.71 -11.33 34.87
C ILE A 21 7.04 -10.54 36.00
N ALA A 22 7.26 -10.93 37.27
CA ALA A 22 6.72 -10.21 38.43
C ALA A 22 7.34 -8.81 38.62
N LEU A 23 8.57 -8.58 38.15
CA LEU A 23 9.25 -7.29 38.30
C LEU A 23 8.75 -6.25 37.28
N PHE A 24 8.46 -6.68 36.05
CA PHE A 24 7.95 -5.79 34.99
C PHE A 24 6.53 -5.27 35.29
N GLY A 25 5.65 -6.09 35.86
CA GLY A 25 4.30 -5.64 36.25
C GLY A 25 4.31 -4.61 37.38
N ALA A 26 5.23 -4.73 38.35
CA ALA A 26 5.29 -3.84 39.51
C ALA A 26 5.77 -2.43 39.17
N VAL A 27 6.75 -2.29 38.26
CA VAL A 27 7.29 -0.98 37.86
C VAL A 27 6.28 -0.17 37.03
N PHE A 28 5.51 -0.85 36.17
CA PHE A 28 4.51 -0.17 35.32
C PHE A 28 3.32 0.35 36.13
N ILE A 29 2.86 -0.41 37.13
CA ILE A 29 1.78 0.03 38.04
C ILE A 29 2.29 1.09 39.02
N GLY A 30 3.48 0.91 39.62
CA GLY A 30 4.05 1.86 40.59
C GLY A 30 4.23 3.27 40.02
N THR A 31 4.66 3.38 38.76
CA THR A 31 4.89 4.68 38.10
C THR A 31 3.57 5.40 37.75
N LEU A 32 2.50 4.66 37.44
CA LEU A 32 1.19 5.23 37.11
C LEU A 32 0.40 5.67 38.36
N VAL A 33 0.56 4.95 39.48
CA VAL A 33 -0.10 5.26 40.76
C VAL A 33 0.53 6.49 41.45
N LEU A 34 1.84 6.70 41.32
CA LEU A 34 2.54 7.86 41.91
C LEU A 34 2.20 9.22 41.26
N LEU A 35 1.46 9.24 40.14
CA LEU A 35 1.09 10.46 39.42
C LEU A 35 -0.40 10.85 39.56
N THR A 36 -1.21 10.08 40.29
CA THR A 36 -2.69 10.20 40.20
C THR A 36 -3.46 10.37 41.51
N HIS A 37 -2.86 10.17 42.70
CA HIS A 37 -3.60 10.29 43.98
C HIS A 37 -2.89 11.18 45.03
N PRO A 38 -3.57 12.21 45.58
CA PRO A 38 -3.13 12.87 46.81
C PRO A 38 -3.42 11.99 48.04
N PRO A 39 -2.80 12.25 49.20
CA PRO A 39 -3.09 11.52 50.43
C PRO A 39 -4.55 11.68 50.87
N LEU A 40 -5.11 10.60 51.43
CA LEU A 40 -6.50 10.51 51.90
C LEU A 40 -6.85 11.64 52.89
N GLY A 41 -7.75 12.54 52.49
CA GLY A 41 -8.29 13.61 53.35
C GLY A 41 -8.46 14.98 52.70
N ALA A 42 -7.88 15.23 51.52
CA ALA A 42 -8.05 16.50 50.80
C ALA A 42 -9.25 16.46 49.81
N PRO A 43 -9.97 17.58 49.61
CA PRO A 43 -11.07 17.65 48.64
C PRO A 43 -10.58 17.47 47.19
N LEU A 44 -11.36 16.75 46.39
CA LEU A 44 -11.10 16.49 44.97
C LEU A 44 -11.28 17.75 44.12
N VAL A 45 -10.24 18.59 44.06
CA VAL A 45 -10.08 19.60 43.01
C VAL A 45 -9.14 19.04 41.96
N SER A 46 -9.61 18.92 40.72
CA SER A 46 -8.78 18.45 39.60
C SER A 46 -7.57 19.38 39.40
N PRO A 47 -6.32 18.87 39.40
CA PRO A 47 -5.13 19.70 39.16
C PRO A 47 -5.05 20.23 37.72
N TRP A 48 -5.94 19.78 36.83
CA TRP A 48 -5.97 20.17 35.42
C TRP A 48 -6.69 21.50 35.15
N SER A 49 -7.52 22.00 36.07
CA SER A 49 -8.31 23.22 35.83
C SER A 49 -7.52 24.54 35.91
N LYS A 50 -6.19 24.48 36.12
CA LYS A 50 -5.31 25.66 36.27
C LYS A 50 -3.96 25.53 35.55
N ALA A 51 -3.71 24.47 34.79
CA ALA A 51 -2.47 24.35 34.02
C ALA A 51 -2.52 25.27 32.78
N SER A 52 -1.45 26.02 32.51
CA SER A 52 -1.35 26.78 31.25
C SER A 52 -1.23 25.82 30.06
N PRO A 53 -1.65 26.22 28.85
CA PRO A 53 -1.45 25.41 27.63
C PRO A 53 0.00 24.95 27.45
N ASP A 54 0.97 25.82 27.73
CA ASP A 54 2.41 25.52 27.64
C ASP A 54 2.83 24.39 28.62
N THR A 55 2.19 24.33 29.79
CA THR A 55 2.43 23.28 30.79
C THR A 55 1.92 21.92 30.30
N VAL A 56 0.83 21.90 29.51
CA VAL A 56 0.28 20.68 28.91
C VAL A 56 1.14 20.24 27.72
N ALA A 57 1.51 21.17 26.84
CA ALA A 57 2.39 20.90 25.69
C ALA A 57 3.75 20.34 26.14
N SER A 58 4.43 21.01 27.08
CA SER A 58 5.72 20.56 27.63
C SER A 58 5.66 19.15 28.23
N ARG A 59 4.54 18.75 28.84
CA ARG A 59 4.34 17.40 29.38
C ARG A 59 4.04 16.36 28.30
N ALA A 60 3.37 16.74 27.22
CA ALA A 60 3.16 15.87 26.05
C ALA A 60 4.48 15.62 25.30
N ASP A 61 5.31 16.66 25.12
CA ASP A 61 6.67 16.53 24.57
C ASP A 61 7.54 15.61 25.45
N ALA A 62 7.54 15.81 26.78
CA ALA A 62 8.27 14.96 27.70
C ALA A 62 7.82 13.47 27.66
N ALA A 63 6.52 13.21 27.49
CA ALA A 63 6.00 11.86 27.32
C ALA A 63 6.41 11.22 25.99
N ARG A 64 6.40 11.99 24.88
CA ARG A 64 6.91 11.55 23.57
C ARG A 64 8.40 11.21 23.66
N ASP A 65 9.18 12.09 24.27
CA ASP A 65 10.64 11.95 24.32
C ASP A 65 11.04 10.77 25.24
N ALA A 66 10.30 10.52 26.32
CA ALA A 66 10.44 9.32 27.15
C ALA A 66 10.12 8.03 26.37
N PHE A 67 9.08 8.03 25.53
CA PHE A 67 8.75 6.89 24.67
C PHE A 67 9.84 6.64 23.61
N VAL A 68 10.38 7.69 22.99
CA VAL A 68 11.50 7.59 22.04
C VAL A 68 12.79 7.08 22.72
N ALA A 69 13.07 7.52 23.94
CA ALA A 69 14.21 7.02 24.72
C ALA A 69 14.04 5.54 25.09
N PHE A 70 12.84 5.12 25.50
CA PHE A 70 12.51 3.72 25.76
C PHE A 70 12.69 2.84 24.51
N ALA A 71 12.14 3.25 23.36
CA ALA A 71 12.28 2.53 22.10
C ALA A 71 13.76 2.36 21.65
N ARG A 72 14.63 3.31 22.00
CA ARG A 72 16.08 3.25 21.72
C ARG A 72 16.87 2.37 22.70
N SER A 73 16.27 1.95 23.82
CA SER A 73 16.94 1.14 24.86
C SER A 73 17.00 -0.36 24.54
N PHE A 74 16.28 -0.82 23.51
CA PHE A 74 16.37 -2.21 23.06
C PHE A 74 17.68 -2.43 22.27
N PRO A 75 18.47 -3.46 22.60
CA PRO A 75 19.68 -3.76 21.84
C PRO A 75 19.32 -4.17 20.40
N GLN A 76 20.07 -3.64 19.43
CA GLN A 76 19.99 -4.11 18.04
C GLN A 76 20.32 -5.61 18.00
N ILE A 77 19.46 -6.40 17.35
CA ILE A 77 19.72 -7.82 17.14
C ILE A 77 20.80 -7.95 16.08
N ASP A 78 21.98 -8.43 16.49
CA ASP A 78 23.04 -8.83 15.57
C ASP A 78 22.56 -10.04 14.76
N THR A 79 22.50 -9.88 13.44
CA THR A 79 22.03 -10.90 12.48
C THR A 79 23.18 -11.64 11.80
N SER A 80 24.43 -11.44 12.24
CA SER A 80 25.58 -12.18 11.71
C SER A 80 25.56 -13.64 12.16
N HIS A 81 25.11 -14.53 11.27
CA HIS A 81 25.24 -15.97 11.46
C HIS A 81 26.63 -16.49 11.07
N PRO A 82 27.18 -17.47 11.80
CA PRO A 82 28.49 -18.04 11.49
C PRO A 82 28.44 -18.86 10.19
N ARG A 83 29.51 -18.80 9.41
CA ARG A 83 29.67 -19.63 8.20
C ARG A 83 29.69 -21.12 8.56
N VAL A 84 28.85 -21.89 7.89
CA VAL A 84 28.98 -23.36 7.79
C VAL A 84 29.95 -23.65 6.63
N PRO A 85 30.92 -24.56 6.77
CA PRO A 85 31.82 -24.90 5.67
C PRO A 85 31.09 -25.74 4.61
N GLU A 86 31.39 -25.45 3.33
CA GLU A 86 30.94 -26.25 2.20
C GLU A 86 31.48 -27.68 2.29
N LYS A 87 30.68 -28.65 1.84
CA LYS A 87 31.14 -29.99 1.50
C LYS A 87 31.24 -30.08 -0.01
N GLU A 88 32.35 -30.65 -0.46
CA GLU A 88 32.55 -31.09 -1.84
C GLU A 88 31.61 -32.29 -2.12
N ASP A 89 30.89 -32.24 -3.24
CA ASP A 89 30.14 -33.40 -3.76
C ASP A 89 31.00 -34.11 -4.82
N GLU A 90 31.18 -35.42 -4.67
CA GLU A 90 31.89 -36.26 -5.63
C GLU A 90 30.99 -36.68 -6.80
N ASP A 91 31.53 -36.60 -8.02
CA ASP A 91 30.86 -37.12 -9.23
C ASP A 91 30.70 -38.65 -9.19
N ALA A 92 29.47 -39.12 -9.41
CA ALA A 92 29.19 -40.54 -9.66
C ALA A 92 28.22 -40.72 -10.85
N ALA A 93 28.77 -41.02 -12.02
CA ALA A 93 27.99 -41.41 -13.19
C ALA A 93 27.38 -42.81 -13.02
N THR A 94 26.16 -43.04 -13.53
CA THR A 94 25.73 -44.40 -13.92
C THR A 94 24.66 -44.37 -15.01
N THR A 95 24.63 -45.44 -15.81
CA THR A 95 24.05 -45.48 -17.15
C THR A 95 22.63 -46.07 -17.24
N THR A 96 21.90 -45.50 -18.20
CA THR A 96 20.85 -46.06 -19.06
C THR A 96 20.38 -47.53 -18.88
N THR A 97 19.08 -47.70 -18.67
CA THR A 97 18.12 -48.58 -19.40
C THR A 97 16.72 -48.29 -18.83
N GLY A 98 15.57 -48.35 -19.52
CA GLY A 98 15.30 -48.59 -20.95
C GLY A 98 13.99 -49.37 -21.13
N THR A 99 12.83 -48.70 -21.31
CA THR A 99 11.60 -49.35 -21.83
C THR A 99 10.62 -48.34 -22.45
N GLU A 100 10.06 -48.68 -23.61
CA GLU A 100 9.05 -47.88 -24.32
C GLU A 100 7.62 -48.14 -23.82
N ALA A 101 6.73 -47.15 -23.94
CA ALA A 101 5.30 -47.39 -24.16
C ALA A 101 4.64 -46.22 -24.94
N ARG A 102 3.96 -46.55 -26.05
CA ARG A 102 3.28 -45.61 -26.96
C ARG A 102 1.97 -45.06 -26.38
N ARG A 103 1.64 -43.77 -26.63
CA ARG A 103 0.50 -43.39 -27.51
C ARG A 103 0.27 -41.88 -27.72
N ALA A 104 0.08 -41.53 -28.99
CA ALA A 104 -0.86 -40.55 -29.57
C ALA A 104 -0.93 -39.10 -29.04
N ALA A 105 -0.48 -38.17 -29.89
CA ALA A 105 -0.95 -36.78 -29.93
C ALA A 105 -2.25 -36.65 -30.75
N PRO A 106 -2.85 -35.45 -30.79
CA PRO A 106 -3.12 -34.86 -32.11
C PRO A 106 -2.68 -33.38 -32.25
N THR A 107 -1.88 -33.16 -33.29
CA THR A 107 -1.94 -32.09 -34.29
C THR A 107 -2.30 -30.65 -33.86
N LYS A 108 -1.32 -29.73 -34.01
CA LYS A 108 -1.57 -28.34 -34.43
C LYS A 108 -1.17 -28.20 -35.90
N ALA A 109 -2.01 -27.56 -36.71
CA ALA A 109 -1.67 -27.20 -38.08
C ALA A 109 -0.82 -25.92 -38.12
N VAL A 110 0.18 -25.91 -38.99
CA VAL A 110 0.89 -24.72 -39.45
C VAL A 110 0.45 -24.50 -40.90
N ILE A 111 0.10 -23.26 -41.25
CA ILE A 111 -0.02 -22.82 -42.64
C ILE A 111 1.10 -21.81 -42.86
N ALA A 112 1.88 -22.02 -43.92
CA ALA A 112 2.87 -21.08 -44.41
C ALA A 112 2.50 -20.69 -45.84
N ARG A 113 2.72 -19.40 -46.16
CA ARG A 113 3.16 -18.77 -47.42
C ARG A 113 2.73 -19.38 -48.77
N ASP A 114 2.33 -18.49 -49.67
CA ASP A 114 3.10 -18.07 -50.87
C ASP A 114 2.74 -16.57 -51.13
N VAL A 115 3.66 -15.65 -51.54
CA VAL A 115 4.19 -15.34 -52.90
C VAL A 115 3.01 -15.01 -53.85
N GLU A 116 2.89 -13.90 -54.60
CA GLU A 116 3.80 -13.11 -55.47
C GLU A 116 3.56 -11.58 -55.26
N ASP A 117 4.14 -10.57 -55.97
CA ASP A 117 5.55 -10.12 -56.21
C ASP A 117 5.50 -8.62 -56.72
N GLU A 118 6.52 -8.08 -57.44
CA GLU A 118 6.64 -6.72 -58.08
C GLU A 118 6.82 -5.48 -57.15
N ASP A 119 7.54 -4.38 -57.48
CA ASP A 119 8.75 -4.01 -58.26
C ASP A 119 8.85 -2.45 -58.22
N GLU A 120 9.84 -1.84 -58.89
CA GLU A 120 10.05 -0.38 -59.15
C GLU A 120 10.68 0.51 -58.03
N ASP A 121 11.99 0.72 -58.17
CA ASP A 121 12.69 2.00 -58.40
C ASP A 121 12.41 3.26 -57.54
N ASP A 122 13.48 3.91 -57.02
CA ASP A 122 14.08 5.11 -57.67
C ASP A 122 15.44 5.53 -57.00
N GLU A 123 16.14 6.48 -57.63
CA GLU A 123 17.59 6.74 -57.54
C GLU A 123 18.12 7.63 -56.39
N GLY A 124 19.42 7.43 -56.08
CA GLY A 124 20.40 8.51 -55.88
C GLY A 124 20.53 9.18 -54.49
N GLN A 125 21.61 9.91 -54.19
CA GLN A 125 22.97 9.94 -54.77
C GLN A 125 23.91 10.70 -53.79
N GLU A 126 25.15 10.22 -53.62
CA GLU A 126 26.39 10.90 -53.16
C GLU A 126 26.43 11.83 -51.92
N GLY A 127 27.58 11.82 -51.22
CA GLY A 127 27.85 12.71 -50.10
C GLY A 127 29.13 12.39 -49.31
N GLU A 128 30.25 12.12 -50.00
CA GLU A 128 31.57 12.06 -49.35
C GLU A 128 32.05 13.46 -48.96
N GLY A 129 32.81 13.54 -47.86
CA GLY A 129 33.36 14.79 -47.33
C GLY A 129 34.39 14.49 -46.24
N GLU A 130 35.65 14.42 -46.63
CA GLU A 130 36.83 14.36 -45.76
C GLU A 130 37.18 15.75 -45.20
N GLU A 131 38.22 15.78 -44.34
CA GLU A 131 38.88 16.90 -43.63
C GLU A 131 38.63 16.89 -42.10
N GLU A 132 39.61 16.99 -41.22
CA GLU A 132 41.08 16.81 -41.26
C GLU A 132 41.56 16.89 -39.78
N ASP A 133 42.76 16.38 -39.52
CA ASP A 133 43.34 16.12 -38.20
C ASP A 133 43.58 17.35 -37.29
N GLU A 134 43.67 17.12 -35.96
CA GLU A 134 44.62 17.83 -35.09
C GLU A 134 45.03 16.93 -33.89
N ASP A 135 46.34 16.90 -33.60
CA ASP A 135 47.05 15.90 -32.77
C ASP A 135 47.27 16.30 -31.28
N ASP A 136 47.90 15.37 -30.53
CA ASP A 136 48.65 15.55 -29.25
C ASP A 136 47.83 15.85 -27.97
N GLU A 137 48.03 15.21 -26.81
CA GLU A 137 49.24 14.68 -26.16
C GLU A 137 48.99 13.40 -25.32
N ALA A 138 50.05 12.66 -25.01
CA ALA A 138 50.02 11.47 -24.14
C ALA A 138 50.52 11.73 -22.71
N ALA A 139 49.92 11.07 -21.70
CA ALA A 139 50.47 11.03 -20.33
C ALA A 139 50.12 9.74 -19.54
N GLU A 140 51.12 8.87 -19.43
CA GLU A 140 51.51 7.95 -18.34
C GLU A 140 50.52 7.05 -17.56
N GLU A 141 51.00 5.83 -17.29
CA GLU A 141 50.40 4.84 -16.38
C GLU A 141 50.58 5.20 -14.89
N GLY A 142 49.61 4.84 -14.04
CA GLY A 142 49.68 5.09 -12.61
C GLY A 142 48.85 4.13 -11.74
N SER A 143 49.33 2.90 -11.56
CA SER A 143 48.72 1.90 -10.66
C SER A 143 49.22 2.04 -9.21
N SER A 144 48.37 2.45 -8.24
CA SER A 144 48.36 1.91 -6.86
C SER A 144 47.24 2.47 -5.96
N SER A 145 46.49 1.57 -5.32
CA SER A 145 45.89 1.71 -3.97
C SER A 145 45.06 2.98 -3.63
N SER A 146 43.75 2.94 -3.90
CA SER A 146 42.77 3.76 -3.16
C SER A 146 42.07 2.93 -2.06
N ILE A 147 42.24 3.35 -0.81
CA ILE A 147 41.57 2.76 0.35
C ILE A 147 40.10 3.18 0.32
N LEU A 148 39.18 2.21 0.24
CA LEU A 148 37.74 2.48 0.31
C LEU A 148 37.38 3.12 1.67
N PRO A 149 36.69 4.28 1.69
CA PRO A 149 36.19 4.85 2.93
C PRO A 149 35.12 3.93 3.55
N PRO A 150 35.01 3.87 4.89
CA PRO A 150 34.02 3.03 5.56
C PRO A 150 32.58 3.41 5.17
N PRO A 151 31.64 2.45 5.19
CA PRO A 151 30.28 2.68 4.72
C PRO A 151 29.61 3.82 5.52
N ARG A 152 29.24 4.90 4.82
CA ARG A 152 28.50 6.01 5.41
C ARG A 152 27.19 5.48 6.00
N THR A 153 27.05 5.59 7.32
CA THR A 153 25.79 5.32 8.02
C THR A 153 24.68 6.13 7.37
N ARG A 154 23.72 5.43 6.75
CA ARG A 154 22.60 6.01 6.00
C ARG A 154 21.76 6.89 6.93
N ARG A 155 21.97 8.21 6.88
CA ARG A 155 21.02 9.16 7.48
C ARG A 155 19.67 8.95 6.80
N LEU A 156 18.72 8.40 7.54
CA LEU A 156 17.34 8.28 7.13
C LEU A 156 16.81 9.68 6.80
N ASN A 157 16.11 9.81 5.67
CA ASN A 157 15.21 10.95 5.49
C ASN A 157 14.23 10.94 6.66
N THR A 158 14.19 12.03 7.42
CA THR A 158 13.12 12.26 8.40
C THR A 158 11.78 12.16 7.66
N PRO A 159 10.78 11.44 8.19
CA PRO A 159 9.44 11.46 7.62
C PRO A 159 8.99 12.91 7.43
N ARG A 160 8.37 13.24 6.29
CA ARG A 160 7.79 14.58 6.07
C ARG A 160 6.58 14.74 7.00
N THR A 161 6.83 15.07 8.26
CA THR A 161 5.81 15.54 9.19
C THR A 161 5.38 16.94 8.75
N ARG A 162 4.54 17.02 7.71
CA ARG A 162 3.66 18.19 7.54
C ARG A 162 2.95 18.38 8.89
N PRO A 163 2.88 19.59 9.46
CA PRO A 163 2.03 19.84 10.61
C PRO A 163 0.62 19.41 10.24
N VAL A 164 0.09 18.38 10.91
CA VAL A 164 -1.31 17.99 10.75
C VAL A 164 -2.11 19.11 11.42
N PRO A 165 -2.94 19.88 10.71
CA PRO A 165 -3.72 20.93 11.34
C PRO A 165 -4.61 20.33 12.43
N ASP A 166 -4.71 21.01 13.58
CA ASP A 166 -5.57 20.57 14.69
C ASP A 166 -7.01 20.33 14.24
N ASN A 167 -7.44 21.04 13.18
CA ASN A 167 -8.66 20.77 12.43
C ASN A 167 -8.36 20.73 10.93
N TYR A 168 -8.14 19.52 10.39
CA TYR A 168 -7.81 19.30 8.98
C TYR A 168 -8.93 19.77 8.03
N TYR A 169 -10.19 19.57 8.43
CA TYR A 169 -11.36 19.96 7.64
C TYR A 169 -11.44 21.47 7.45
N VAL A 170 -11.32 22.26 8.53
CA VAL A 170 -11.38 23.73 8.47
C VAL A 170 -10.27 24.31 7.59
N ALA A 171 -9.07 23.71 7.59
CA ALA A 171 -7.99 24.13 6.69
C ALA A 171 -8.31 23.98 5.19
N ARG A 172 -9.28 23.12 4.84
CA ARG A 172 -9.69 22.80 3.46
C ARG A 172 -11.09 23.30 3.09
N LEU A 173 -11.78 24.02 3.97
CA LEU A 173 -12.99 24.76 3.63
C LEU A 173 -12.70 25.79 2.53
N ARG A 174 -13.58 25.88 1.54
CA ARG A 174 -13.53 26.83 0.42
C ARG A 174 -14.96 27.26 0.08
N ASP A 175 -15.18 28.53 -0.17
CA ASP A 175 -16.51 29.05 -0.49
C ASP A 175 -17.05 28.41 -1.78
N GLY A 176 -18.35 28.06 -1.78
CA GLY A 176 -19.02 27.39 -2.91
C GLY A 176 -18.69 25.91 -3.09
N ARG A 177 -17.68 25.35 -2.39
CA ARG A 177 -17.36 23.92 -2.45
C ARG A 177 -18.36 23.11 -1.65
N THR A 178 -18.91 22.03 -2.23
CA THR A 178 -19.71 21.06 -1.50
C THR A 178 -18.88 20.43 -0.37
N GLU A 179 -19.37 20.52 0.87
CA GLU A 179 -18.67 20.01 2.05
C GLU A 179 -18.65 18.46 2.04
N PHE A 180 -17.46 17.85 2.19
CA PHE A 180 -17.38 16.39 2.34
C PHE A 180 -17.85 15.93 3.71
N ASP A 181 -18.63 14.86 3.75
CA ASP A 181 -18.98 14.15 4.97
C ASP A 181 -19.05 12.64 4.73
N TRP A 182 -18.12 11.91 5.36
CA TRP A 182 -18.08 10.46 5.26
C TRP A 182 -19.33 9.83 5.86
N SER A 183 -19.93 10.39 6.91
CA SER A 183 -21.10 9.79 7.55
C SER A 183 -22.29 9.72 6.59
N SER A 184 -22.55 10.79 5.82
CA SER A 184 -23.66 10.90 4.86
C SER A 184 -23.33 10.38 3.45
N THR A 185 -22.09 9.94 3.18
CA THR A 185 -21.72 9.32 1.89
C THR A 185 -22.55 8.04 1.65
N ARG A 186 -23.34 8.00 0.57
CA ARG A 186 -24.24 6.90 0.18
C ARG A 186 -23.79 6.13 -1.06
N ARG A 187 -22.79 6.60 -1.80
CA ARG A 187 -22.30 5.93 -3.01
C ARG A 187 -20.78 5.88 -2.98
N LEU A 188 -20.23 4.69 -3.20
CA LEU A 188 -18.80 4.44 -3.21
C LEU A 188 -18.39 3.87 -4.57
N PHE A 189 -17.63 4.66 -5.33
CA PHE A 189 -17.12 4.30 -6.66
C PHE A 189 -15.61 4.05 -6.54
N VAL A 190 -15.18 2.81 -6.72
CA VAL A 190 -13.77 2.39 -6.55
C VAL A 190 -13.12 2.12 -7.89
N PHE A 191 -12.01 2.79 -8.14
CA PHE A 191 -11.13 2.65 -9.30
C PHE A 191 -9.76 2.18 -8.80
N GLY A 192 -9.11 1.29 -9.52
CA GLY A 192 -7.83 0.73 -9.07
C GLY A 192 -7.40 -0.55 -9.75
N ASP A 193 -6.50 -1.27 -9.07
CA ASP A 193 -5.90 -2.51 -9.56
C ASP A 193 -6.15 -3.71 -8.62
N SER A 194 -5.29 -4.74 -8.67
CA SER A 194 -5.35 -5.96 -7.86
C SER A 194 -5.27 -5.74 -6.34
N PHE A 195 -4.91 -4.53 -5.88
CA PHE A 195 -5.01 -4.16 -4.47
C PHE A 195 -6.46 -3.80 -4.06
N SER A 196 -7.29 -3.39 -5.02
CA SER A 196 -8.68 -2.98 -4.83
C SER A 196 -9.70 -3.90 -5.50
N SER A 197 -9.30 -4.77 -6.44
CA SER A 197 -10.20 -5.55 -7.29
C SER A 197 -10.97 -6.65 -6.55
N ILE A 198 -12.23 -6.82 -6.94
CA ILE A 198 -13.04 -8.00 -6.66
C ILE A 198 -13.93 -8.28 -7.89
N GLY A 199 -14.36 -9.53 -8.08
CA GLY A 199 -15.24 -9.88 -9.19
C GLY A 199 -16.53 -9.05 -9.18
N SER A 200 -16.77 -8.27 -10.24
CA SER A 200 -17.83 -7.26 -10.23
C SER A 200 -19.19 -7.81 -10.66
N ASN A 201 -20.16 -7.79 -9.74
CA ASN A 201 -21.51 -8.26 -10.01
C ASN A 201 -22.31 -7.31 -10.91
N TYR A 202 -22.03 -6.00 -10.91
CA TYR A 202 -22.78 -5.02 -11.72
C TYR A 202 -22.59 -5.18 -13.23
N ARG A 203 -21.42 -5.69 -13.69
CA ARG A 203 -21.19 -6.03 -15.10
C ARG A 203 -22.10 -7.18 -15.59
N GLN A 204 -22.61 -8.00 -14.67
CA GLN A 204 -23.46 -9.16 -14.98
C GLN A 204 -24.94 -8.95 -14.62
N ARG A 205 -25.24 -8.12 -13.61
CA ARG A 205 -26.57 -7.93 -13.01
C ARG A 205 -27.13 -6.51 -13.17
N GLY A 206 -26.41 -5.65 -13.88
CA GLY A 206 -26.73 -4.23 -14.04
C GLY A 206 -26.39 -3.38 -12.81
N VAL A 207 -26.41 -2.06 -12.99
CA VAL A 207 -25.98 -1.09 -11.96
C VAL A 207 -26.84 -1.11 -10.69
N GLY A 208 -28.16 -1.34 -10.81
CA GLY A 208 -29.08 -1.29 -9.68
C GLY A 208 -28.96 -2.50 -8.74
N SER A 209 -29.04 -3.73 -9.27
CA SER A 209 -29.03 -4.96 -8.45
C SER A 209 -27.66 -5.62 -8.29
N GLY A 210 -26.64 -5.06 -8.94
CA GLY A 210 -25.30 -5.64 -9.02
C GLY A 210 -24.25 -5.01 -8.10
N HIS A 211 -24.60 -4.04 -7.26
CA HIS A 211 -23.78 -3.77 -6.07
C HIS A 211 -23.98 -4.92 -5.06
N PRO A 212 -22.95 -5.33 -4.30
CA PRO A 212 -23.12 -6.36 -3.27
C PRO A 212 -23.93 -5.80 -2.10
N GLY A 213 -25.05 -6.42 -1.75
CA GLY A 213 -25.83 -6.05 -0.55
C GLY A 213 -25.21 -6.50 0.78
N HIS A 214 -24.11 -7.27 0.74
CA HIS A 214 -23.33 -7.71 1.90
C HIS A 214 -22.02 -8.37 1.43
N LEU A 215 -20.93 -8.23 2.20
CA LEU A 215 -19.64 -8.90 1.92
C LEU A 215 -19.07 -9.67 3.12
N ASP A 216 -19.64 -9.54 4.32
CA ASP A 216 -19.05 -10.03 5.56
C ASP A 216 -18.94 -11.57 5.59
N GLY A 217 -18.07 -12.08 6.46
CA GLY A 217 -17.75 -13.50 6.57
C GLY A 217 -16.91 -14.05 5.40
N LYS A 218 -16.70 -13.29 4.32
CA LYS A 218 -15.77 -13.64 3.24
C LYS A 218 -14.33 -13.41 3.69
N ILE A 219 -13.47 -14.39 3.41
CA ILE A 219 -12.02 -14.30 3.57
C ILE A 219 -11.43 -13.86 2.23
N GLY A 220 -10.34 -13.06 2.25
CA GLY A 220 -9.69 -12.57 1.04
C GLY A 220 -10.28 -11.28 0.46
N LEU A 221 -11.16 -10.59 1.20
CA LEU A 221 -11.63 -9.25 0.85
C LEU A 221 -10.48 -8.24 0.72
N LYS A 222 -10.62 -7.28 -0.19
CA LYS A 222 -9.71 -6.14 -0.35
C LYS A 222 -10.04 -5.04 0.66
N TRP A 223 -9.17 -4.04 0.73
CA TRP A 223 -9.32 -2.95 1.69
C TRP A 223 -10.57 -2.10 1.42
N SER A 224 -10.95 -1.92 0.15
CA SER A 224 -12.15 -1.18 -0.25
C SER A 224 -13.43 -1.97 0.03
N ASP A 225 -13.38 -3.30 -0.06
CA ASP A 225 -14.46 -4.18 0.37
C ASP A 225 -14.68 -4.07 1.88
N TYR A 226 -13.61 -4.13 2.69
CA TYR A 226 -13.70 -3.93 4.15
C TYR A 226 -14.17 -2.52 4.51
N LEU A 227 -13.76 -1.49 3.77
CA LEU A 227 -14.22 -0.12 3.98
C LEU A 227 -15.74 -0.02 3.83
N TYR A 228 -16.28 -0.69 2.81
CA TYR A 228 -17.71 -0.79 2.56
C TYR A 228 -18.42 -1.67 3.60
N SER A 229 -17.96 -2.90 3.81
CA SER A 229 -18.68 -3.90 4.58
C SER A 229 -18.66 -3.64 6.10
N THR A 230 -17.58 -3.04 6.60
CA THR A 230 -17.35 -2.87 8.04
C THR A 230 -17.78 -1.50 8.55
N PHE A 231 -17.67 -0.45 7.71
CA PHE A 231 -17.86 0.94 8.14
C PHE A 231 -19.02 1.66 7.44
N LYS A 232 -19.83 0.94 6.65
CA LYS A 232 -21.07 1.44 6.05
C LYS A 232 -22.21 0.44 6.21
N ASP A 233 -23.44 0.94 6.17
CA ASP A 233 -24.62 0.07 6.05
C ASP A 233 -24.85 -0.25 4.55
N PRO A 234 -24.74 -1.52 4.13
CA PRO A 234 -24.96 -1.91 2.74
C PRO A 234 -26.39 -1.67 2.22
N ARG A 235 -27.36 -1.41 3.11
CA ARG A 235 -28.75 -1.08 2.77
C ARG A 235 -28.92 0.39 2.38
N GLU A 236 -28.04 1.26 2.85
CA GLU A 236 -28.06 2.70 2.56
C GLU A 236 -26.96 3.10 1.57
N THR A 237 -25.86 2.34 1.54
CA THR A 237 -24.68 2.62 0.74
C THR A 237 -24.59 1.67 -0.46
N GLY A 238 -24.52 2.23 -1.66
CA GLY A 238 -24.21 1.49 -2.90
C GLY A 238 -22.70 1.46 -3.16
N TYR A 239 -22.22 0.33 -3.70
CA TYR A 239 -20.79 0.07 -3.91
C TYR A 239 -20.51 -0.50 -5.30
N TRP A 240 -19.76 0.24 -6.12
CA TRP A 240 -19.36 -0.17 -7.47
C TRP A 240 -17.85 -0.12 -7.60
N ASN A 241 -17.26 -1.28 -7.86
CA ASN A 241 -15.82 -1.48 -7.93
C ASN A 241 -15.40 -1.78 -9.37
N PHE A 242 -14.85 -0.77 -10.03
CA PHE A 242 -14.38 -0.81 -11.41
C PHE A 242 -12.97 -1.38 -11.54
N ALA A 243 -12.24 -1.52 -10.42
CA ALA A 243 -10.83 -1.94 -10.40
C ALA A 243 -10.59 -3.24 -11.18
N ARG A 244 -9.45 -3.31 -11.87
CA ARG A 244 -9.08 -4.43 -12.75
C ARG A 244 -7.65 -4.88 -12.45
N ASP A 245 -7.44 -6.19 -12.32
CA ASP A 245 -6.11 -6.76 -12.06
C ASP A 245 -5.11 -6.32 -13.14
N GLY A 246 -3.96 -5.80 -12.72
CA GLY A 246 -2.89 -5.36 -13.61
C GLY A 246 -3.07 -3.99 -14.27
N ALA A 247 -4.18 -3.28 -14.06
CA ALA A 247 -4.46 -2.00 -14.72
C ALA A 247 -3.41 -0.91 -14.42
N THR A 248 -3.03 -0.14 -15.44
CA THR A 248 -2.12 1.01 -15.30
C THR A 248 -2.87 2.34 -15.35
N ILE A 249 -2.20 3.46 -15.06
CA ILE A 249 -2.82 4.78 -15.07
C ILE A 249 -3.09 5.28 -16.49
N ASP A 250 -2.10 5.13 -17.38
CA ASP A 250 -2.16 5.63 -18.76
C ASP A 250 -1.41 4.67 -19.70
N LEU A 251 -2.12 4.13 -20.69
CA LEU A 251 -1.59 3.21 -21.69
C LEU A 251 -0.39 3.78 -22.47
N GLN A 252 -0.35 5.10 -22.65
CA GLN A 252 0.70 5.79 -23.41
C GLN A 252 1.97 6.02 -22.59
N LEU A 253 1.86 6.08 -21.26
CA LEU A 253 3.00 6.23 -20.36
C LEU A 253 3.58 4.86 -19.97
N VAL A 254 2.71 3.94 -19.52
CA VAL A 254 3.07 2.56 -19.18
C VAL A 254 1.90 1.65 -19.56
N PRO A 255 1.97 0.94 -20.70
CA PRO A 255 0.94 -0.04 -21.02
C PRO A 255 1.00 -1.21 -20.02
N PRO A 256 -0.14 -1.81 -19.65
CA PRO A 256 -0.21 -2.91 -18.68
C PRO A 256 0.55 -4.14 -19.15
N ARG A 257 0.66 -5.15 -18.28
CA ARG A 257 1.28 -6.44 -18.65
C ARG A 257 0.42 -7.26 -19.61
N LEU A 258 -0.90 -7.15 -19.44
CA LEU A 258 -1.93 -7.88 -20.18
C LEU A 258 -2.90 -6.82 -20.73
N GLU A 259 -3.35 -6.97 -21.96
CA GLU A 259 -4.19 -5.96 -22.62
C GLU A 259 -5.57 -5.87 -21.95
N GLU A 260 -6.13 -7.01 -21.55
CA GLU A 260 -7.40 -7.14 -20.87
C GLU A 260 -7.46 -6.44 -19.50
N SER A 261 -6.31 -6.15 -18.88
CA SER A 261 -6.23 -5.31 -17.67
C SER A 261 -6.72 -3.88 -17.95
N GLY A 262 -6.45 -3.36 -19.15
CA GLY A 262 -6.68 -1.97 -19.53
C GLY A 262 -5.94 -0.95 -18.65
N ALA A 263 -6.43 0.27 -18.66
CA ALA A 263 -5.97 1.38 -17.80
C ALA A 263 -7.14 2.07 -17.09
N LEU A 264 -6.82 3.11 -16.30
CA LEU A 264 -7.80 3.97 -15.64
C LEU A 264 -8.84 4.54 -16.61
N ASP A 265 -8.46 4.88 -17.84
CA ASP A 265 -9.42 5.30 -18.88
C ASP A 265 -10.54 4.29 -19.07
N ASN A 266 -10.22 2.99 -19.23
CA ASN A 266 -11.27 1.98 -19.42
C ASN A 266 -12.21 1.84 -18.22
N GLN A 267 -11.76 2.19 -17.02
CA GLN A 267 -12.60 2.19 -15.80
C GLN A 267 -13.45 3.47 -15.70
N VAL A 268 -12.89 4.62 -16.08
CA VAL A 268 -13.58 5.91 -16.12
C VAL A 268 -14.63 5.94 -17.23
N ASP A 269 -14.28 5.48 -18.43
CA ASP A 269 -15.18 5.42 -19.58
C ASP A 269 -16.34 4.43 -19.28
N GLU A 270 -16.08 3.33 -18.57
CA GLU A 270 -17.10 2.41 -18.07
C GLU A 270 -18.03 3.06 -17.02
N PHE A 271 -17.48 3.84 -16.08
CA PHE A 271 -18.30 4.65 -15.17
C PHE A 271 -19.17 5.65 -15.96
N GLN A 272 -18.60 6.36 -16.93
CA GLN A 272 -19.34 7.34 -17.72
C GLN A 272 -20.48 6.69 -18.52
N ALA A 273 -20.23 5.55 -19.18
CA ALA A 273 -21.24 4.81 -19.92
C ALA A 273 -22.38 4.25 -19.05
N LEU A 274 -22.11 3.96 -17.77
CA LEU A 274 -23.08 3.34 -16.86
C LEU A 274 -23.80 4.32 -15.93
N PHE A 275 -23.20 5.48 -15.62
CA PHE A 275 -23.68 6.39 -14.57
C PHE A 275 -23.97 7.81 -15.06
N THR A 276 -23.75 8.12 -16.34
CA THR A 276 -23.89 9.47 -16.92
C THR A 276 -24.66 9.43 -18.26
N PRO A 277 -25.18 10.57 -18.79
CA PRO A 277 -25.17 11.93 -18.24
C PRO A 277 -26.00 12.04 -16.94
N MET A 278 -25.90 13.19 -16.26
CA MET A 278 -26.74 13.47 -15.08
C MET A 278 -28.15 13.93 -15.50
N PRO A 279 -29.22 13.53 -14.79
CA PRO A 279 -29.22 12.60 -13.66
C PRO A 279 -28.91 11.16 -14.11
N GLY A 280 -28.05 10.47 -13.35
CA GLY A 280 -27.67 9.09 -13.63
C GLY A 280 -28.83 8.10 -13.46
N PRO A 281 -28.55 6.77 -13.52
CA PRO A 281 -29.59 5.75 -13.44
C PRO A 281 -30.45 5.89 -12.17
N ALA A 282 -31.77 5.96 -12.33
CA ALA A 282 -32.70 6.15 -11.20
C ALA A 282 -32.64 5.02 -10.15
N ALA A 283 -32.21 3.80 -10.55
CA ALA A 283 -31.98 2.69 -9.62
C ALA A 283 -30.70 2.83 -8.78
N VAL A 284 -29.83 3.77 -9.14
CA VAL A 284 -28.61 4.14 -8.41
C VAL A 284 -28.87 5.40 -7.61
N ASP A 285 -29.47 6.42 -8.21
CA ASP A 285 -29.70 7.74 -7.61
C ASP A 285 -28.43 8.23 -6.88
N TRP A 286 -27.40 8.55 -7.67
CA TRP A 286 -26.14 9.10 -7.17
C TRP A 286 -26.09 10.60 -7.44
N ASP A 287 -25.56 11.35 -6.49
CA ASP A 287 -25.36 12.79 -6.57
C ASP A 287 -23.92 13.16 -6.17
N SER A 288 -23.51 14.39 -6.47
CA SER A 288 -22.15 14.86 -6.24
C SER A 288 -21.77 14.99 -4.75
N ALA A 289 -22.73 15.25 -3.86
CA ALA A 289 -22.54 15.53 -2.45
C ALA A 289 -22.51 14.26 -1.57
N THR A 290 -23.19 13.18 -1.99
CA THR A 290 -23.21 11.90 -1.25
C THR A 290 -22.36 10.79 -1.89
N SER A 291 -21.56 11.11 -2.92
CA SER A 291 -20.71 10.13 -3.63
C SER A 291 -19.21 10.35 -3.39
N LEU A 292 -18.51 9.28 -3.00
CA LEU A 292 -17.05 9.25 -2.89
C LEU A 292 -16.41 8.44 -4.03
N PHE A 293 -15.43 9.05 -4.69
CA PHE A 293 -14.66 8.46 -5.78
C PHE A 293 -13.26 8.10 -5.27
N VAL A 294 -12.96 6.81 -5.23
CA VAL A 294 -11.72 6.25 -4.65
C VAL A 294 -10.80 5.79 -5.77
N VAL A 295 -9.55 6.23 -5.78
CA VAL A 295 -8.55 5.85 -6.80
C VAL A 295 -7.25 5.40 -6.14
N LEU A 296 -6.98 4.09 -6.15
CA LEU A 296 -5.69 3.50 -5.79
C LEU A 296 -5.12 2.78 -7.01
N LEU A 297 -4.18 3.42 -7.70
CA LEU A 297 -3.61 2.95 -8.97
C LEU A 297 -2.19 3.50 -9.13
N GLY A 298 -1.34 2.81 -9.92
CA GLY A 298 0.08 3.12 -10.11
C GLY A 298 1.04 1.99 -9.72
N ILE A 299 0.55 0.99 -8.97
CA ILE A 299 1.32 -0.16 -8.48
C ILE A 299 1.81 -1.03 -9.64
N ASN A 300 1.02 -1.12 -10.72
CA ASN A 300 1.40 -1.85 -11.93
C ASN A 300 2.36 -1.05 -12.81
N ASP A 301 2.19 0.27 -12.87
CA ASP A 301 3.04 1.18 -13.64
C ASP A 301 4.49 1.15 -13.13
N VAL A 302 4.71 1.35 -11.82
CA VAL A 302 6.05 1.26 -11.22
C VAL A 302 6.65 -0.14 -11.37
N ARG A 303 5.82 -1.18 -11.33
CA ARG A 303 6.27 -2.57 -11.49
C ARG A 303 6.66 -2.90 -12.93
N GLU A 304 5.89 -2.45 -13.92
CA GLU A 304 6.21 -2.69 -15.32
C GLU A 304 7.39 -1.82 -15.79
N MET A 305 7.54 -0.58 -15.32
CA MET A 305 8.76 0.21 -15.55
C MET A 305 10.01 -0.49 -14.99
N ALA A 306 9.93 -1.01 -13.76
CA ALA A 306 11.05 -1.73 -13.14
C ALA A 306 11.31 -3.09 -13.80
N ARG A 307 10.27 -3.82 -14.25
CA ARG A 307 10.40 -5.10 -14.97
C ARG A 307 10.91 -4.93 -16.41
N ARG A 308 10.64 -3.79 -17.04
CA ARG A 308 11.14 -3.42 -18.38
C ARG A 308 12.46 -2.64 -18.31
N GLU A 309 13.08 -2.59 -17.12
CA GLU A 309 14.39 -1.98 -16.86
C GLU A 309 14.54 -0.58 -17.46
N PHE A 310 13.53 0.28 -17.25
CA PHE A 310 13.55 1.67 -17.69
C PHE A 310 14.83 2.36 -17.22
N SER A 311 15.56 2.99 -18.15
CA SER A 311 16.78 3.74 -17.82
C SER A 311 16.49 4.83 -16.78
N PRO A 312 17.43 5.21 -15.91
CA PRO A 312 17.16 6.16 -14.83
C PRO A 312 16.49 7.48 -15.28
N PRO A 313 16.85 8.09 -16.42
CA PRO A 313 16.14 9.26 -16.94
C PRO A 313 14.70 8.97 -17.39
N ALA A 314 14.44 7.80 -18.02
CA ALA A 314 13.10 7.40 -18.42
C ALA A 314 12.23 7.09 -17.21
N LEU A 315 12.75 6.33 -16.24
CA LEU A 315 12.08 5.98 -14.99
C LEU A 315 11.68 7.24 -14.21
N HIS A 316 12.59 8.23 -14.06
CA HIS A 316 12.27 9.49 -13.38
C HIS A 316 11.19 10.29 -14.11
N ARG A 317 11.33 10.49 -15.44
CA ARG A 317 10.34 11.25 -16.24
C ARG A 317 8.95 10.61 -16.18
N THR A 318 8.85 9.30 -16.45
CA THR A 318 7.57 8.59 -16.48
C THR A 318 6.95 8.51 -15.10
N SER A 319 7.71 8.16 -14.05
CA SER A 319 7.18 8.11 -12.67
C SER A 319 6.63 9.46 -12.20
N SER A 320 7.28 10.56 -12.58
CA SER A 320 6.85 11.93 -12.24
C SER A 320 5.64 12.41 -13.07
N ALA A 321 5.42 11.85 -14.27
CA ALA A 321 4.28 12.19 -15.13
C ALA A 321 2.99 11.47 -14.72
N LEU A 322 3.09 10.26 -14.16
CA LEU A 322 1.94 9.40 -13.82
C LEU A 322 0.91 10.06 -12.88
N PRO A 323 1.28 10.79 -11.79
CA PRO A 323 0.29 11.48 -10.97
C PRO A 323 -0.51 12.54 -11.72
N ARG A 324 0.13 13.27 -12.66
CA ARG A 324 -0.58 14.24 -13.51
C ARG A 324 -1.57 13.53 -14.44
N ALA A 325 -1.16 12.42 -15.07
CA ALA A 325 -2.05 11.61 -15.90
C ALA A 325 -3.26 11.08 -15.10
N LEU A 326 -3.04 10.62 -13.86
CA LEU A 326 -4.10 10.20 -12.94
C LEU A 326 -5.08 11.34 -12.66
N MET A 327 -4.58 12.55 -12.35
CA MET A 327 -5.42 13.73 -12.16
C MET A 327 -6.20 14.14 -13.43
N THR A 328 -5.62 14.00 -14.62
CA THR A 328 -6.35 14.23 -15.90
C THR A 328 -7.55 13.28 -16.04
N ARG A 329 -7.41 12.01 -15.64
CA ARG A 329 -8.51 11.04 -15.62
C ARG A 329 -9.53 11.35 -14.52
N ALA A 330 -9.08 11.77 -13.33
CA ALA A 330 -9.98 12.27 -12.29
C ALA A 330 -10.78 13.51 -12.76
N GLY A 331 -10.19 14.34 -13.62
CA GLY A 331 -10.87 15.47 -14.27
C GLY A 331 -12.00 15.06 -15.22
N LYS A 332 -11.92 13.88 -15.86
CA LYS A 332 -13.07 13.29 -16.59
C LYS A 332 -14.23 13.00 -15.61
N LEU A 333 -13.94 12.35 -14.48
CA LEU A 333 -14.94 12.06 -13.44
C LEU A 333 -15.54 13.35 -12.84
N TYR A 334 -14.74 14.38 -12.59
CA TYR A 334 -15.21 15.68 -12.11
C TYR A 334 -16.19 16.34 -13.10
N ARG A 335 -15.85 16.33 -14.39
CA ARG A 335 -16.72 16.82 -15.48
C ARG A 335 -18.02 16.00 -15.61
N SER A 336 -18.01 14.75 -15.18
CA SER A 336 -19.22 13.91 -15.05
C SER A 336 -20.04 14.14 -13.78
N GLY A 337 -19.57 14.98 -12.84
CA GLY A 337 -20.30 15.35 -11.62
C GLY A 337 -19.62 14.95 -10.30
N ALA A 338 -18.50 14.22 -10.32
CA ALA A 338 -17.79 13.85 -9.09
C ALA A 338 -17.25 15.09 -8.34
N ARG A 339 -17.37 15.11 -7.01
CA ARG A 339 -16.87 16.22 -6.16
C ARG A 339 -16.03 15.78 -4.96
N HIS A 340 -16.08 14.51 -4.54
CA HIS A 340 -15.27 14.00 -3.44
C HIS A 340 -14.35 12.87 -3.94
N PHE A 341 -13.04 13.07 -3.80
CA PHE A 341 -12.02 12.15 -4.27
C PHE A 341 -11.08 11.71 -3.15
N LEU A 342 -10.76 10.42 -3.12
CA LEU A 342 -9.73 9.84 -2.27
C LEU A 342 -8.64 9.19 -3.14
N PHE A 343 -7.45 9.77 -3.08
CA PHE A 343 -6.22 9.26 -3.69
C PHE A 343 -5.29 8.67 -2.63
N PHE A 344 -4.28 7.94 -3.08
CA PHE A 344 -3.34 7.22 -2.22
C PHE A 344 -1.91 7.46 -2.66
N THR A 345 -0.96 7.53 -1.71
CA THR A 345 0.44 7.22 -2.01
C THR A 345 0.57 5.73 -2.36
N LEU A 346 1.59 5.36 -3.12
CA LEU A 346 1.87 3.95 -3.41
C LEU A 346 2.64 3.34 -2.25
N ALA A 347 2.20 2.18 -1.80
CA ALA A 347 3.01 1.28 -0.99
C ALA A 347 4.30 0.91 -1.73
N SER A 348 5.40 0.83 -0.98
CA SER A 348 6.69 0.37 -1.49
C SER A 348 6.61 -1.12 -1.82
N LEU A 349 6.42 -1.42 -3.11
CA LEU A 349 6.50 -2.79 -3.62
C LEU A 349 7.87 -3.43 -3.37
N ALA A 350 8.93 -2.62 -3.24
CA ALA A 350 10.29 -3.09 -3.01
C ALA A 350 10.50 -3.74 -1.62
N ASP A 351 9.54 -3.57 -0.71
CA ASP A 351 9.50 -4.22 0.62
C ASP A 351 8.65 -5.49 0.63
N ALA A 352 8.08 -5.88 -0.53
CA ALA A 352 7.42 -7.18 -0.67
C ALA A 352 8.43 -8.34 -0.67
N PRO A 353 8.11 -9.49 -0.04
CA PRO A 353 9.02 -10.62 0.13
C PRO A 353 9.76 -11.08 -1.13
N LYS A 354 9.11 -11.01 -2.31
CA LYS A 354 9.73 -11.46 -3.57
C LYS A 354 10.99 -10.69 -3.99
N TYR A 355 11.21 -9.50 -3.43
CA TYR A 355 12.37 -8.65 -3.71
C TYR A 355 13.41 -8.67 -2.57
N SER A 356 13.19 -9.49 -1.54
CA SER A 356 14.10 -9.69 -0.40
C SER A 356 14.45 -11.17 -0.19
N LEU A 357 14.13 -12.05 -1.15
CA LEU A 357 14.49 -13.47 -1.12
C LEU A 357 16.00 -13.67 -1.07
N ALA A 358 16.44 -14.69 -0.33
CA ALA A 358 17.84 -15.05 -0.17
C ALA A 358 18.51 -15.51 -1.49
N SER A 359 17.73 -15.91 -2.49
CA SER A 359 18.21 -16.28 -3.83
C SER A 359 18.68 -15.09 -4.68
N GLY A 360 18.52 -13.84 -4.20
CA GLY A 360 18.88 -12.64 -4.97
C GLY A 360 17.91 -12.28 -6.11
N ILE A 361 16.94 -13.15 -6.42
CA ILE A 361 15.97 -12.95 -7.50
C ILE A 361 15.19 -11.64 -7.27
N GLY A 362 15.22 -10.75 -8.26
CA GLY A 362 14.51 -9.48 -8.23
C GLY A 362 15.19 -8.36 -7.43
N HIS A 363 16.38 -8.55 -6.85
CA HIS A 363 17.08 -7.47 -6.13
C HIS A 363 17.43 -6.28 -7.04
N ASN A 364 17.77 -6.54 -8.31
CA ASN A 364 17.95 -5.51 -9.35
C ASN A 364 16.67 -4.69 -9.58
N VAL A 365 15.49 -5.34 -9.50
CA VAL A 365 14.18 -4.68 -9.64
C VAL A 365 13.81 -3.88 -8.38
N SER A 366 14.28 -4.28 -7.19
CA SER A 366 13.99 -3.62 -5.91
C SER A 366 14.45 -2.16 -5.87
N SER A 367 15.63 -1.84 -6.41
CA SER A 367 16.14 -0.46 -6.45
C SER A 367 15.34 0.43 -7.40
N LEU A 368 15.00 -0.07 -8.60
CA LEU A 368 14.15 0.62 -9.56
C LEU A 368 12.75 0.88 -8.97
N LEU A 369 12.17 -0.11 -8.27
CA LEU A 369 10.88 0.04 -7.58
C LEU A 369 10.90 1.12 -6.51
N ARG A 370 11.93 1.19 -5.65
CA ARG A 370 12.04 2.25 -4.63
C ARG A 370 12.12 3.62 -5.27
N THR A 371 12.95 3.77 -6.31
CA THR A 371 13.08 5.03 -7.05
C THR A 371 11.74 5.41 -7.69
N ALA A 372 11.12 4.53 -8.49
CA ALA A 372 9.87 4.83 -9.18
C ALA A 372 8.72 5.18 -8.21
N THR A 373 8.61 4.43 -7.10
CA THR A 373 7.64 4.71 -6.03
C THR A 373 7.89 6.07 -5.38
N ALA A 374 9.15 6.41 -5.06
CA ALA A 374 9.49 7.68 -4.43
C ALA A 374 9.34 8.89 -5.37
N GLU A 375 9.61 8.74 -6.67
CA GLU A 375 9.35 9.77 -7.68
C GLU A 375 7.84 9.99 -7.84
N TYR A 376 7.05 8.92 -7.99
CA TYR A 376 5.59 8.99 -8.07
C TYR A 376 4.98 9.65 -6.83
N ASN A 377 5.33 9.18 -5.63
CA ASN A 377 4.78 9.70 -4.36
C ASN A 377 5.15 11.18 -4.14
N ARG A 378 6.33 11.61 -4.58
CA ARG A 378 6.74 13.03 -4.52
C ARG A 378 5.95 13.91 -5.49
N ALA A 379 5.56 13.38 -6.64
CA ALA A 379 4.80 14.10 -7.66
C ALA A 379 3.27 14.13 -7.41
N LEU A 380 2.75 13.36 -6.45
CA LEU A 380 1.33 13.41 -6.06
C LEU A 380 0.90 14.77 -5.51
N ASP A 381 1.57 15.27 -4.46
CA ASP A 381 1.27 16.56 -3.82
C ASP A 381 1.04 17.70 -4.85
N PRO A 382 2.00 18.05 -5.73
CA PRO A 382 1.82 19.13 -6.70
C PRO A 382 0.81 18.79 -7.83
N ALA A 383 0.55 17.51 -8.11
CA ALA A 383 -0.49 17.11 -9.06
C ALA A 383 -1.89 17.32 -8.46
N LEU A 384 -2.10 17.01 -7.17
CA LEU A 384 -3.35 17.30 -6.46
C LEU A 384 -3.58 18.80 -6.29
N GLU A 385 -2.53 19.57 -5.98
CA GLU A 385 -2.61 21.04 -5.88
C GLU A 385 -3.02 21.67 -7.23
N ALA A 386 -2.45 21.18 -8.35
CA ALA A 386 -2.87 21.61 -9.68
C ALA A 386 -4.32 21.17 -10.02
N PHE A 387 -4.72 19.97 -9.60
CA PHE A 387 -6.08 19.45 -9.81
C PHE A 387 -7.13 20.28 -9.05
N GLU A 388 -6.91 20.62 -7.78
CA GLU A 388 -7.84 21.50 -7.05
C GLU A 388 -7.84 22.95 -7.57
N ALA A 389 -6.76 23.41 -8.22
CA ALA A 389 -6.72 24.70 -8.89
C ALA A 389 -7.53 24.71 -10.22
N GLU A 390 -7.48 23.61 -10.99
CA GLU A 390 -8.32 23.43 -12.19
C GLU A 390 -9.79 23.17 -11.83
N PHE A 391 -10.05 22.48 -10.71
CA PHE A 391 -11.37 22.03 -10.28
C PHE A 391 -11.68 22.49 -8.83
N PRO A 392 -12.01 23.78 -8.61
CA PRO A 392 -12.11 24.38 -7.28
C PRO A 392 -13.21 23.79 -6.39
N GLU A 393 -14.26 23.18 -6.95
CA GLU A 393 -15.31 22.48 -6.18
C GLU A 393 -14.90 21.06 -5.77
N ALA A 394 -13.76 20.54 -6.23
CA ALA A 394 -13.31 19.19 -5.90
C ALA A 394 -12.69 19.14 -4.49
N ASN A 395 -13.05 18.13 -3.71
CA ASN A 395 -12.36 17.77 -2.48
C ASN A 395 -11.35 16.66 -2.80
N ALA A 396 -10.07 17.00 -2.98
CA ALA A 396 -9.02 16.03 -3.32
C ALA A 396 -8.23 15.59 -2.07
N MET A 397 -8.58 14.43 -1.53
CA MET A 397 -7.96 13.88 -0.31
C MET A 397 -6.83 12.91 -0.68
N LEU A 398 -5.72 12.92 0.07
CA LEU A 398 -4.58 12.02 -0.14
C LEU A 398 -4.29 11.21 1.13
N PHE A 399 -4.49 9.91 1.06
CA PHE A 399 -4.15 8.97 2.13
C PHE A 399 -2.70 8.49 1.99
N ASP A 400 -1.94 8.53 3.09
CA ASP A 400 -0.55 8.06 3.11
C ASP A 400 -0.46 6.54 3.39
N TRP A 401 -0.58 5.76 2.32
CA TRP A 401 -0.43 4.32 2.36
C TRP A 401 1.03 3.87 2.51
N GLU A 402 1.98 4.59 1.90
CA GLU A 402 3.42 4.36 2.11
C GLU A 402 3.78 4.47 3.59
N GLY A 403 3.36 5.56 4.25
CA GLY A 403 3.59 5.77 5.68
C GLY A 403 2.95 4.69 6.56
N LEU A 404 1.70 4.31 6.28
CA LEU A 404 1.03 3.23 7.03
C LEU A 404 1.73 1.88 6.83
N GLN A 405 2.03 1.47 5.60
CA GLN A 405 2.75 0.23 5.31
C GLN A 405 4.11 0.21 6.02
N ALA A 406 4.84 1.34 6.00
CA ALA A 406 6.13 1.45 6.67
C ALA A 406 6.04 1.38 8.20
N ILE A 407 4.94 1.86 8.81
CA ILE A 407 4.68 1.70 10.26
C ILE A 407 4.36 0.24 10.57
N VAL A 408 3.44 -0.38 9.83
CA VAL A 408 3.02 -1.77 10.02
C VAL A 408 4.19 -2.73 9.85
N GLY A 409 5.03 -2.53 8.82
CA GLY A 409 6.22 -3.36 8.58
C GLY A 409 7.31 -3.24 9.65
N ARG A 410 7.34 -2.16 10.44
CA ARG A 410 8.29 -1.98 11.55
C ARG A 410 7.80 -2.51 12.90
N MET A 411 6.50 -2.60 13.10
CA MET A 411 5.89 -2.98 14.39
C MET A 411 4.67 -3.90 14.15
N PRO A 412 4.82 -5.03 13.42
CA PRO A 412 3.70 -5.87 13.00
C PRO A 412 2.84 -6.34 14.19
N GLU A 413 3.46 -6.64 15.32
CA GLU A 413 2.81 -7.13 16.54
C GLU A 413 1.81 -6.13 17.15
N VAL A 414 2.04 -4.82 16.96
CA VAL A 414 1.11 -3.76 17.39
C VAL A 414 -0.22 -3.82 16.62
N PHE A 415 -0.20 -4.38 15.41
CA PHE A 415 -1.36 -4.57 14.54
C PHE A 415 -1.88 -6.02 14.55
N GLY A 416 -1.40 -6.87 15.47
CA GLY A 416 -1.78 -8.29 15.54
C GLY A 416 -1.19 -9.16 14.42
N LEU A 417 -0.12 -8.69 13.77
CA LEU A 417 0.61 -9.41 12.74
C LEU A 417 1.87 -10.06 13.32
N THR A 418 2.40 -11.07 12.64
CA THR A 418 3.57 -11.84 13.08
C THR A 418 4.80 -11.62 12.21
N ASP A 419 4.63 -11.44 10.90
CA ASP A 419 5.75 -11.44 9.96
C ASP A 419 5.41 -10.76 8.61
N CYS A 420 6.23 -9.80 8.19
CA CYS A 420 6.13 -9.15 6.87
C CYS A 420 7.18 -9.62 5.85
N SER A 421 8.09 -10.52 6.22
CA SER A 421 9.16 -11.03 5.36
C SER A 421 8.77 -12.28 4.56
N ARG A 422 7.60 -12.86 4.86
CA ARG A 422 7.11 -14.14 4.30
C ARG A 422 5.71 -13.98 3.72
N PHE A 423 5.38 -14.85 2.77
CA PHE A 423 4.05 -14.95 2.15
C PHE A 423 3.48 -16.38 2.16
N GLU A 424 4.25 -17.34 2.67
CA GLU A 424 3.86 -18.75 2.78
C GLU A 424 4.30 -19.30 4.14
N MET A 425 3.46 -20.14 4.73
CA MET A 425 3.74 -20.83 5.99
C MET A 425 3.05 -22.20 5.99
N SER A 426 3.79 -23.22 6.44
CA SER A 426 3.24 -24.55 6.69
C SER A 426 3.52 -24.99 8.14
N VAL A 427 2.53 -25.62 8.78
CA VAL A 427 2.67 -26.21 10.13
C VAL A 427 2.30 -27.69 10.04
N ALA A 428 3.19 -28.56 10.54
CA ALA A 428 3.06 -30.02 10.42
C ALA A 428 2.78 -30.50 8.98
N GLY A 429 3.45 -29.89 7.99
CA GLY A 429 3.31 -30.22 6.57
C GLY A 429 2.01 -29.75 5.90
N ARG A 430 1.21 -28.91 6.56
CA ARG A 430 -0.03 -28.35 6.00
C ARG A 430 0.12 -26.84 5.77
N PRO A 431 -0.28 -26.30 4.60
CA PRO A 431 -0.28 -24.86 4.37
C PRO A 431 -1.30 -24.17 5.30
N MET A 432 -0.96 -22.97 5.75
CA MET A 432 -1.79 -22.13 6.61
C MET A 432 -2.34 -20.93 5.84
N ASP A 433 -3.52 -20.43 6.24
CA ASP A 433 -4.02 -19.14 5.74
C ASP A 433 -3.12 -18.01 6.26
N ALA A 434 -2.42 -17.34 5.34
CA ALA A 434 -1.43 -16.31 5.63
C ALA A 434 -2.00 -15.20 6.53
N GLY A 435 -3.22 -14.72 6.26
CA GLY A 435 -3.84 -13.67 7.06
C GLY A 435 -4.22 -14.13 8.48
N ARG A 436 -4.72 -15.37 8.63
CA ARG A 436 -5.00 -15.97 9.94
C ARG A 436 -3.75 -16.22 10.78
N GLN A 437 -2.59 -16.42 10.14
CA GLN A 437 -1.31 -16.51 10.85
C GLN A 437 -0.72 -15.14 11.19
N GLY A 438 -1.30 -14.03 10.70
CA GLY A 438 -0.75 -12.68 10.90
C GLY A 438 0.38 -12.34 9.92
N LEU A 439 0.52 -13.05 8.79
CA LEU A 439 1.46 -12.63 7.75
C LEU A 439 0.97 -11.32 7.09
N CYS A 440 1.90 -10.47 6.67
CA CYS A 440 1.56 -9.24 5.96
C CYS A 440 1.26 -9.48 4.48
N TYR A 441 1.78 -10.57 3.89
CA TYR A 441 1.61 -10.90 2.47
C TYR A 441 0.94 -12.27 2.29
N GLN A 442 0.03 -12.39 1.32
CA GLN A 442 -0.66 -13.65 0.97
C GLN A 442 -0.08 -14.35 -0.26
N ASP A 443 0.69 -13.60 -1.04
CA ASP A 443 1.45 -14.07 -2.20
C ASP A 443 2.75 -13.24 -2.26
N PRO A 444 3.66 -13.48 -3.22
CA PRO A 444 4.96 -12.81 -3.24
C PRO A 444 4.91 -11.25 -3.31
N SER A 445 3.75 -10.63 -3.59
CA SER A 445 3.59 -9.16 -3.59
C SER A 445 2.28 -8.58 -3.06
N HIS A 446 1.19 -9.32 -2.94
CA HIS A 446 -0.08 -8.75 -2.46
C HIS A 446 -0.22 -8.89 -0.93
N PRO A 447 -0.78 -7.86 -0.26
CA PRO A 447 -1.07 -7.91 1.16
C PRO A 447 -2.11 -8.98 1.50
N THR A 448 -2.06 -9.52 2.73
CA THR A 448 -3.14 -10.36 3.26
C THR A 448 -4.43 -9.57 3.48
N TRP A 449 -5.53 -10.29 3.61
CA TRP A 449 -6.82 -9.71 4.07
C TRP A 449 -6.69 -9.01 5.44
N SER A 450 -5.75 -9.41 6.30
CA SER A 450 -5.47 -8.76 7.59
C SER A 450 -4.91 -7.35 7.40
N ILE A 451 -3.93 -7.19 6.49
CA ILE A 451 -3.42 -5.87 6.08
C ILE A 451 -4.50 -5.04 5.39
N ALA A 452 -5.31 -5.67 4.53
CA ALA A 452 -6.42 -5.01 3.86
C ALA A 452 -7.43 -4.41 4.86
N HIS A 453 -7.73 -5.12 5.95
CA HIS A 453 -8.58 -4.64 7.03
C HIS A 453 -7.93 -3.47 7.81
N ILE A 454 -6.62 -3.55 8.12
CA ILE A 454 -5.87 -2.45 8.77
C ILE A 454 -5.89 -1.18 7.90
N LEU A 455 -5.72 -1.32 6.58
CA LEU A 455 -5.85 -0.21 5.63
C LEU A 455 -7.28 0.37 5.64
N ALA A 456 -8.30 -0.48 5.55
CA ALA A 456 -9.71 -0.05 5.59
C ALA A 456 -10.05 0.75 6.86
N GLN A 457 -9.64 0.25 8.03
CA GLN A 457 -9.85 0.92 9.31
C GLN A 457 -9.12 2.28 9.38
N SER A 458 -7.90 2.34 8.85
CA SER A 458 -7.11 3.57 8.80
C SER A 458 -7.72 4.61 7.86
N VAL A 459 -8.20 4.18 6.68
CA VAL A 459 -8.93 5.03 5.73
C VAL A 459 -10.24 5.53 6.33
N ASN A 460 -10.99 4.70 7.05
CA ASN A 460 -12.21 5.12 7.75
C ASN A 460 -11.92 6.26 8.75
N GLY A 461 -10.89 6.11 9.58
CA GLY A 461 -10.45 7.15 10.51
C GLY A 461 -9.99 8.44 9.80
N PHE A 462 -9.27 8.31 8.68
CA PHE A 462 -8.87 9.42 7.83
C PHE A 462 -10.08 10.16 7.24
N LEU A 463 -11.05 9.44 6.65
CA LEU A 463 -12.25 10.03 6.05
C LEU A 463 -13.11 10.76 7.09
N HIS A 464 -13.26 10.19 8.30
CA HIS A 464 -13.88 10.93 9.42
C HIS A 464 -13.13 12.22 9.75
N ARG A 465 -11.78 12.21 9.81
CA ARG A 465 -11.00 13.45 10.01
C ARG A 465 -11.12 14.47 8.88
N HIS A 466 -11.67 14.09 7.72
CA HIS A 466 -11.99 14.98 6.60
C HIS A 466 -13.48 15.35 6.54
N SER A 467 -14.31 14.85 7.45
CA SER A 467 -15.77 15.00 7.40
C SER A 467 -16.25 16.22 8.17
N ARG A 468 -17.20 16.96 7.58
CA ARG A 468 -17.95 18.03 8.24
C ARG A 468 -18.50 17.62 9.61
N SER A 469 -19.26 16.52 9.68
CA SER A 469 -19.84 15.99 10.93
C SER A 469 -18.82 15.79 12.05
N PHE A 470 -17.57 15.47 11.73
CA PHE A 470 -16.51 15.24 12.71
C PHE A 470 -15.94 16.54 13.29
N TRP A 471 -16.21 17.71 12.70
CA TRP A 471 -15.65 18.99 13.16
C TRP A 471 -16.69 20.08 13.44
N LEU A 472 -17.79 20.13 12.70
CA LEU A 472 -18.83 21.18 12.76
C LEU A 472 -20.24 20.65 12.99
N GLY A 473 -20.41 19.35 13.26
CA GLY A 473 -21.73 18.77 13.51
C GLY A 473 -22.32 19.18 14.86
N ASP A 474 -23.65 19.11 14.97
CA ASP A 474 -24.40 19.05 16.25
C ASP A 474 -24.09 17.73 16.97
N LYS A 475 -22.82 17.56 17.36
CA LYS A 475 -22.41 16.41 18.14
C LYS A 475 -23.16 16.45 19.45
N THR A 476 -23.66 15.29 19.86
CA THR A 476 -23.59 14.95 21.27
C THR A 476 -22.10 14.77 21.60
N ASP A 477 -21.38 15.88 21.76
CA ASP A 477 -20.08 15.86 22.44
C ASP A 477 -20.30 15.05 23.72
N THR A 478 -19.39 14.10 23.99
CA THR A 478 -19.43 13.30 25.22
C THR A 478 -19.58 14.28 26.37
N ALA A 479 -20.77 14.28 26.98
CA ALA A 479 -21.27 15.50 27.57
C ALA A 479 -20.34 15.95 28.70
N TRP A 480 -19.51 16.96 28.41
CA TRP A 480 -18.72 17.69 29.39
C TRP A 480 -19.65 18.62 30.17
N VAL A 481 -20.72 18.00 30.71
CA VAL A 481 -21.46 18.49 31.85
C VAL A 481 -20.46 18.45 32.99
N ALA A 482 -19.72 19.53 33.12
CA ALA A 482 -19.10 19.89 34.39
C ALA A 482 -20.22 19.94 35.43
N LYS A 483 -20.27 18.90 36.27
CA LYS A 483 -20.97 18.90 37.54
C LYS A 483 -20.01 19.33 38.63
#